data_AF-A0A541BW06-F1
#
_entry.id   AF-A0A541BW06-F1
#
_cell.length_a   1.000
_cell.length_b   1.000
_cell.length_c   1.000
_cell.angle_alpha   90.00
_cell.angle_beta   90.00
_cell.angle_gamma   90.00
#
_symmetry.space_group_name_H-M   'P 1'
#
loop_
_entity.id
_entity.type
_entity.pdbx_description
1 polymer ?
#
loop_
_entity_poly.entity_id
_entity_poly.type
_entity_poly.pdbx_seq_one_letter_code
_entity_poly.pdbx_strand_id
1 'polypeptide(L)'
;AGLAGFRAALAALPAERGAAIRAACAALGVPEPGLVALMHRALADLAGWAGYLGQRDWQARLAGSASAELEEFLAVRLAAEAAALACAPAAVREHWQAVAHRYAAPAPDADRSVDLILLEAAEIAFQRRLARGLGRREAQPGRAEAQAVFCIDVRSEVFRRALEAAAPGVETLGFAGFFGFAVEVVPFAGGQPRAQCPVLLAPSVRICETVPAGTDEAAARAGAGLGQRLRSAWAAFRSGIVSTFPFVESLGAAYGAKLARAAFAPPAPALLAAHAPTIAPAIGPHGRSGLATAARIDAAEAVLRAMSLTEGFAPVVLLVGHGAGTTNNPHAAALDCGACGGHTGEANARIAAAVLNDPAVRAGLAGRGIAIPEDTWFVAGLHDTTTDDVTLFADGLPACHAARIARLRAALAEAGARARAERAGALGIGAGPGLDRAVRRRGRDWAEVRPEWGLAGNAAFIAAPRALTRGVALDGRVFLHSYDHRADRDGSVLELILTAPVIVASWINLQYYGSTVDNAVLGGGDKVLHNVTGRIGVVVGNGGDLRPGLPFQSVHDGVRVMHEPLRLSVFVAAPVAAIDAVLAKHDGLRALADNGWLHLFALDDAGAVVARYRGGLAWEARPFG
;
A
#
# COMPACT_ATOMS: atom_id res chain seq x y z
N ALA A 1 42.47 -12.38 13.59
CA ALA A 1 41.41 -11.38 13.84
C ALA A 1 40.19 -12.09 14.40
N GLY A 2 39.60 -11.58 15.48
CA GLY A 2 38.45 -12.19 16.19
C GLY A 2 38.67 -12.30 17.70
N LEU A 3 37.59 -12.47 18.47
CA LEU A 3 37.63 -12.70 19.92
C LEU A 3 38.14 -14.12 20.20
N ALA A 4 39.20 -14.24 21.00
CA ALA A 4 39.76 -15.54 21.38
C ALA A 4 38.73 -16.37 22.16
N GLY A 5 38.56 -17.65 21.81
CA GLY A 5 37.60 -18.54 22.46
C GLY A 5 36.15 -18.42 21.97
N PHE A 6 35.81 -17.44 21.13
CA PHE A 6 34.42 -17.16 20.71
C PHE A 6 33.71 -18.38 20.08
N ARG A 7 34.39 -19.11 19.19
CA ARG A 7 33.82 -20.32 18.56
C ARG A 7 33.56 -21.43 19.56
N ALA A 8 34.43 -21.58 20.56
CA ALA A 8 34.25 -22.58 21.61
C ALA A 8 33.09 -22.19 22.54
N ALA A 9 32.96 -20.90 22.87
CA ALA A 9 31.84 -20.38 23.65
C ALA A 9 30.50 -20.57 22.92
N LEU A 10 30.44 -20.33 21.61
CA LEU A 10 29.25 -20.65 20.80
C LEU A 10 28.93 -22.14 20.78
N ALA A 11 29.95 -23.00 20.60
CA ALA A 11 29.76 -24.45 20.56
C ALA A 11 29.30 -25.05 21.90
N ALA A 12 29.48 -24.33 23.01
CA ALA A 12 29.00 -24.73 24.33
C ALA A 12 27.51 -24.45 24.55
N LEU A 13 26.87 -23.63 23.70
CA LEU A 13 25.44 -23.36 23.78
C LEU A 13 24.62 -24.55 23.20
N PRO A 14 23.40 -24.79 23.72
CA PRO A 14 22.51 -25.82 23.18
C PRO A 14 22.21 -25.64 21.68
N ALA A 15 22.04 -26.75 20.96
CA ALA A 15 21.68 -26.72 19.54
C ALA A 15 20.19 -26.42 19.29
N GLU A 16 19.32 -26.72 20.25
CA GLU A 16 17.88 -26.45 20.16
C GLU A 16 17.61 -24.97 20.46
N ARG A 17 16.84 -24.29 19.61
CA ARG A 17 16.67 -22.83 19.62
C ARG A 17 16.15 -22.28 20.96
N GLY A 18 15.12 -22.90 21.54
CA GLY A 18 14.51 -22.44 22.78
C GLY A 18 15.48 -22.61 23.96
N ALA A 19 16.20 -23.73 24.01
CA ALA A 19 17.26 -23.97 24.97
C ALA A 19 18.44 -22.99 24.78
N ALA A 20 18.81 -22.67 23.55
CA ALA A 20 19.85 -21.69 23.23
C ALA A 20 19.47 -20.29 23.72
N ILE A 21 18.24 -19.84 23.45
CA ILE A 21 17.72 -18.55 23.95
C ILE A 21 17.77 -18.50 25.47
N ARG A 22 17.26 -19.53 26.16
CA ARG A 22 17.28 -19.58 27.64
C ARG A 22 18.71 -19.55 28.20
N ALA A 23 19.61 -20.35 27.63
CA ALA A 23 21.01 -20.39 28.05
C ALA A 23 21.71 -19.04 27.81
N ALA A 24 21.48 -18.40 26.66
CA ALA A 24 22.03 -17.10 26.34
C ALA A 24 21.49 -16.00 27.27
N CYS A 25 20.19 -15.95 27.53
CA CYS A 25 19.59 -15.02 28.49
C CYS A 25 20.17 -15.21 29.90
N ALA A 26 20.35 -16.45 30.36
CA ALA A 26 20.98 -16.74 31.65
C ALA A 26 22.44 -16.28 31.70
N ALA A 27 23.21 -16.51 30.64
CA ALA A 27 24.60 -16.07 30.54
C ALA A 27 24.74 -14.53 30.50
N LEU A 28 23.76 -13.84 29.90
CA LEU A 28 23.69 -12.39 29.86
C LEU A 28 23.25 -11.78 31.21
N GLY A 29 22.67 -12.55 32.14
CA GLY A 29 22.41 -12.09 33.50
C GLY A 29 21.42 -10.92 33.62
N VAL A 30 20.57 -10.70 32.61
CA VAL A 30 19.50 -9.69 32.68
C VAL A 30 18.36 -10.20 33.57
N PRO A 31 17.87 -9.42 34.56
CA PRO A 31 16.75 -9.83 35.41
C PRO A 31 15.49 -10.11 34.58
N GLU A 32 14.63 -11.01 35.07
CA GLU A 32 13.40 -11.44 34.37
C GLU A 32 12.54 -10.28 33.82
N PRO A 33 12.28 -9.18 34.57
CA PRO A 33 11.52 -8.04 34.05
C PRO A 33 12.14 -7.36 32.82
N GLY A 34 13.46 -7.49 32.63
CA GLY A 34 14.20 -6.90 31.52
C GLY A 34 14.39 -7.82 30.30
N LEU A 35 14.00 -9.09 30.38
CA LEU A 35 14.24 -10.06 29.29
C LEU A 35 13.53 -9.68 27.99
N VAL A 36 12.30 -9.17 28.07
CA VAL A 36 11.56 -8.70 26.89
C VAL A 36 12.30 -7.54 26.23
N ALA A 37 12.79 -6.58 27.01
CA ALA A 37 13.54 -5.45 26.50
C ALA A 37 14.88 -5.87 25.87
N LEU A 38 15.57 -6.87 26.46
CA LEU A 38 16.78 -7.47 25.89
C LEU A 38 16.49 -8.13 24.54
N MET A 39 15.47 -8.99 24.46
CA MET A 39 15.10 -9.68 23.23
C MET A 39 14.67 -8.69 22.15
N HIS A 40 13.86 -7.69 22.52
CA HIS A 40 13.46 -6.62 21.62
C HIS A 40 14.67 -5.84 21.10
N ARG A 41 15.63 -5.48 21.97
CA ARG A 41 16.86 -4.78 21.55
C ARG A 41 17.69 -5.62 20.59
N ALA A 42 17.86 -6.91 20.87
CA ALA A 42 18.64 -7.84 20.05
C ALA A 42 18.10 -7.94 18.60
N LEU A 43 16.77 -7.85 18.44
CA LEU A 43 16.10 -7.77 17.14
C LEU A 43 16.18 -6.36 16.55
N ALA A 44 15.97 -5.31 17.35
CA ALA A 44 15.94 -3.92 16.89
C ALA A 44 17.31 -3.44 16.38
N ASP A 45 18.42 -4.01 16.85
CA ASP A 45 19.76 -3.73 16.30
C ASP A 45 19.91 -4.13 14.83
N LEU A 46 19.08 -5.07 14.35
CA LEU A 46 18.97 -5.48 12.95
C LEU A 46 17.48 -5.55 12.54
N ALA A 47 16.77 -4.45 12.80
CA ALA A 47 15.33 -4.33 12.61
C ALA A 47 14.86 -4.67 11.18
N GLY A 48 15.67 -4.41 10.16
CA GLY A 48 15.36 -4.75 8.77
C GLY A 48 15.34 -6.26 8.53
N TRP A 49 16.40 -6.97 8.92
CA TRP A 49 16.42 -8.43 8.85
C TRP A 49 15.36 -9.06 9.75
N ALA A 50 15.19 -8.57 10.98
CA ALA A 50 14.13 -9.02 11.87
C ALA A 50 12.74 -8.82 11.25
N GLY A 51 12.49 -7.66 10.63
CA GLY A 51 11.25 -7.35 9.93
C GLY A 51 11.00 -8.26 8.73
N TYR A 52 12.04 -8.56 7.93
CA TYR A 52 11.94 -9.49 6.81
C TYR A 52 11.59 -10.92 7.27
N LEU A 53 12.27 -11.44 8.29
CA LEU A 53 11.99 -12.79 8.80
C LEU A 53 10.61 -12.85 9.49
N GLY A 54 10.24 -11.81 10.23
CA GLY A 54 8.89 -11.68 10.80
C GLY A 54 7.80 -11.64 9.73
N GLN A 55 8.06 -10.97 8.60
CA GLN A 55 7.16 -10.96 7.45
C GLN A 55 7.02 -12.35 6.81
N ARG A 56 8.10 -13.13 6.72
CA ARG A 56 8.05 -14.53 6.25
C ARG A 56 7.27 -15.42 7.20
N ASP A 57 7.49 -15.31 8.50
CA ASP A 57 6.74 -16.06 9.51
C ASP A 57 5.25 -15.72 9.48
N TRP A 58 4.91 -14.47 9.20
CA TRP A 58 3.52 -14.05 9.05
C TRP A 58 2.89 -14.56 7.74
N GLN A 59 3.61 -14.52 6.62
CA GLN A 59 3.13 -15.10 5.36
C GLN A 59 2.94 -16.62 5.43
N ALA A 60 3.84 -17.33 6.11
CA ALA A 60 3.69 -18.77 6.36
C ALA A 60 2.39 -19.04 7.11
N ARG A 61 2.11 -18.30 8.20
CA ARG A 61 0.86 -18.41 8.96
C ARG A 61 -0.38 -18.13 8.11
N LEU A 62 -0.34 -17.10 7.27
CA LEU A 62 -1.44 -16.80 6.33
C LEU A 62 -1.67 -17.94 5.32
N ALA A 63 -0.61 -18.63 4.91
CA ALA A 63 -0.69 -19.81 4.04
C ALA A 63 -1.02 -21.11 4.79
N GLY A 64 -1.25 -21.05 6.11
CA GLY A 64 -1.53 -22.22 6.94
C GLY A 64 -0.31 -23.10 7.23
N SER A 65 0.91 -22.59 7.05
CA SER A 65 2.16 -23.27 7.39
C SER A 65 2.83 -22.66 8.63
N ALA A 66 3.70 -23.42 9.28
CA ALA A 66 4.47 -22.96 10.43
C ALA A 66 5.87 -22.50 9.98
N SER A 67 6.33 -21.40 10.57
CA SER A 67 7.68 -20.87 10.40
C SER A 67 8.08 -20.16 11.70
N ALA A 68 9.37 -20.23 12.04
CA ALA A 68 9.93 -19.66 13.26
C ALA A 68 11.28 -18.97 12.98
N GLU A 69 11.44 -18.43 11.76
CA GLU A 69 12.70 -17.85 11.30
C GLU A 69 13.11 -16.64 12.15
N LEU A 70 12.15 -15.84 12.63
CA LEU A 70 12.43 -14.73 13.53
C LEU A 70 12.93 -15.19 14.91
N GLU A 71 12.36 -16.28 15.44
CA GLU A 71 12.79 -16.89 16.71
C GLU A 71 14.19 -17.49 16.58
N GLU A 72 14.47 -18.16 15.46
CA GLU A 72 15.80 -18.69 15.14
C GLU A 72 16.83 -17.57 14.99
N PHE A 73 16.45 -16.46 14.37
CA PHE A 73 17.30 -15.27 14.29
C PHE A 73 17.57 -14.65 15.66
N LEU A 74 16.55 -14.54 16.52
CA LEU A 74 16.73 -14.11 17.91
C LEU A 74 17.71 -15.02 18.66
N ALA A 75 17.60 -16.33 18.48
CA ALA A 75 18.53 -17.30 19.09
C ALA A 75 19.98 -17.03 18.65
N VAL A 76 20.21 -16.81 17.35
CA VAL A 76 21.54 -16.46 16.82
C VAL A 76 22.06 -15.14 17.42
N ARG A 77 21.22 -14.11 17.52
CA ARG A 77 21.59 -12.81 18.10
C ARG A 77 22.01 -12.96 19.56
N LEU A 78 21.17 -13.58 20.38
CA LEU A 78 21.46 -13.76 21.81
C LEU A 78 22.66 -14.68 22.05
N ALA A 79 22.79 -15.76 21.27
CA ALA A 79 23.95 -16.66 21.36
C ALA A 79 25.27 -15.93 21.06
N ALA A 80 25.27 -15.06 20.05
CA ALA A 80 26.44 -14.25 19.72
C ALA A 80 26.80 -13.26 20.83
N GLU A 81 25.82 -12.57 21.42
CA GLU A 81 26.03 -11.65 22.56
C GLU A 81 26.58 -12.40 23.79
N ALA A 82 25.98 -13.55 24.13
CA ALA A 82 26.42 -14.38 25.26
C ALA A 82 27.86 -14.89 25.06
N ALA A 83 28.19 -15.38 23.86
CA ALA A 83 29.54 -15.83 23.54
C ALA A 83 30.55 -14.67 23.52
N ALA A 84 30.16 -13.48 23.04
CA ALA A 84 31.00 -12.30 23.07
C ALA A 84 31.30 -11.86 24.51
N LEU A 85 30.28 -11.83 25.38
CA LEU A 85 30.43 -11.50 26.80
C LEU A 85 31.35 -12.49 27.53
N ALA A 86 31.21 -13.80 27.26
CA ALA A 86 32.06 -14.83 27.86
C ALA A 86 33.55 -14.65 27.51
N CYS A 87 33.85 -14.16 26.31
CA CYS A 87 35.21 -13.90 25.83
C CYS A 87 35.70 -12.46 26.08
N ALA A 88 34.83 -11.57 26.57
CA ALA A 88 35.16 -10.16 26.76
C ALA A 88 36.13 -9.95 27.93
N PRO A 89 36.96 -8.89 27.93
CA PRO A 89 37.80 -8.52 29.09
C PRO A 89 36.96 -8.30 30.36
N ALA A 90 37.57 -8.46 31.54
CA ALA A 90 36.90 -8.30 32.83
C ALA A 90 36.16 -6.95 32.95
N ALA A 91 36.81 -5.85 32.55
CA ALA A 91 36.20 -4.52 32.57
C ALA A 91 34.90 -4.41 31.74
N VAL A 92 34.81 -5.11 30.60
CA VAL A 92 33.59 -5.13 29.77
C VAL A 92 32.49 -5.95 30.45
N ARG A 93 32.84 -7.08 31.08
CA ARG A 93 31.87 -7.90 31.82
C ARG A 93 31.32 -7.18 33.05
N GLU A 94 32.17 -6.49 33.79
CA GLU A 94 31.77 -5.64 34.91
C GLU A 94 30.85 -4.50 34.46
N HIS A 95 31.20 -3.83 33.36
CA HIS A 95 30.34 -2.80 32.77
C HIS A 95 28.99 -3.37 32.33
N TRP A 96 28.99 -4.54 31.67
CA TRP A 96 27.77 -5.21 31.25
C TRP A 96 26.85 -5.54 32.43
N GLN A 97 27.39 -6.03 33.56
CA GLN A 97 26.57 -6.29 34.75
C GLN A 97 25.80 -5.04 35.21
N ALA A 98 26.45 -3.87 35.18
CA ALA A 98 25.78 -2.61 35.49
C ALA A 98 24.70 -2.22 34.45
N VAL A 99 24.92 -2.52 33.17
CA VAL A 99 23.95 -2.26 32.08
C VAL A 99 22.78 -3.24 32.12
N ALA A 100 23.02 -4.51 32.43
CA ALA A 100 22.00 -5.56 32.47
C ALA A 100 20.83 -5.21 33.41
N HIS A 101 21.12 -4.58 34.55
CA HIS A 101 20.10 -4.10 35.48
C HIS A 101 19.24 -2.95 34.92
N ARG A 102 19.75 -2.16 33.95
CA ARG A 102 18.98 -1.07 33.34
C ARG A 102 17.84 -1.57 32.46
N TYR A 103 17.95 -2.78 31.90
CA TYR A 103 16.86 -3.39 31.15
C TYR A 103 15.60 -3.63 31.99
N ALA A 104 15.76 -3.79 33.31
CA ALA A 104 14.66 -3.99 34.25
C ALA A 104 14.15 -2.67 34.87
N ALA A 105 14.83 -1.54 34.64
CA ALA A 105 14.45 -0.27 35.22
C ALA A 105 13.41 0.44 34.31
N PRO A 106 12.25 0.86 34.85
CA PRO A 106 11.39 1.78 34.11
C PRO A 106 12.13 3.11 33.95
N ALA A 107 12.21 3.63 32.73
CA ALA A 107 12.75 4.95 32.46
C ALA A 107 11.59 5.95 32.31
N PRO A 108 11.19 6.68 33.37
CA PRO A 108 10.37 7.87 33.19
C PRO A 108 11.21 8.93 32.48
N ASP A 109 10.71 9.40 31.36
CA ASP A 109 11.35 10.43 30.54
C ASP A 109 10.38 11.62 30.44
N ALA A 110 10.74 12.72 31.11
CA ALA A 110 9.94 13.94 31.13
C ALA A 110 9.86 14.55 29.73
N ASP A 111 10.95 14.47 28.95
CA ASP A 111 11.01 14.99 27.58
C ASP A 111 10.05 14.17 26.70
N ARG A 112 10.07 12.83 26.82
CA ARG A 112 9.10 11.96 26.15
C ARG A 112 7.65 12.32 26.48
N SER A 113 7.37 12.68 27.73
CA SER A 113 6.01 13.07 28.14
C SER A 113 5.57 14.36 27.47
N VAL A 114 6.46 15.35 27.37
CA VAL A 114 6.22 16.60 26.64
C VAL A 114 5.97 16.33 25.16
N ASP A 115 6.81 15.51 24.52
CA ASP A 115 6.68 15.15 23.11
C ASP A 115 5.33 14.48 22.81
N LEU A 116 4.89 13.57 23.67
CA LEU A 116 3.60 12.88 23.53
C LEU A 116 2.41 13.84 23.68
N ILE A 117 2.49 14.81 24.61
CA ILE A 117 1.46 15.85 24.77
C ILE A 117 1.39 16.74 23.52
N LEU A 118 2.54 17.13 22.97
CA LEU A 118 2.61 17.95 21.76
C LEU A 118 2.07 17.20 20.53
N LEU A 119 2.39 15.91 20.40
CA LEU A 119 1.83 15.04 19.37
C LEU A 119 0.30 14.99 19.47
N GLU A 120 -0.25 14.68 20.65
CA GLU A 120 -1.70 14.62 20.83
C GLU A 120 -2.37 15.98 20.57
N ALA A 121 -1.74 17.09 20.96
CA ALA A 121 -2.24 18.43 20.66
C ALA A 121 -2.30 18.70 19.14
N ALA A 122 -1.27 18.31 18.39
CA ALA A 122 -1.24 18.45 16.93
C ALA A 122 -2.33 17.60 16.25
N GLU A 123 -2.51 16.36 16.72
CA GLU A 123 -3.54 15.44 16.24
C GLU A 123 -4.95 15.99 16.51
N ILE A 124 -5.23 16.46 17.72
CA ILE A 124 -6.51 17.09 18.08
C ILE A 124 -6.76 18.34 17.22
N ALA A 125 -5.73 19.16 16.97
CA ALA A 125 -5.87 20.35 16.13
C ALA A 125 -6.26 19.98 14.69
N PHE A 126 -5.63 18.95 14.12
CA PHE A 126 -5.99 18.42 12.80
C PHE A 126 -7.41 17.85 12.79
N GLN A 127 -7.74 16.99 13.76
CA GLN A 127 -9.06 16.35 13.88
C GLN A 127 -10.20 17.38 13.97
N ARG A 128 -10.03 18.43 14.78
CA ARG A 128 -11.00 19.53 14.90
C ARG A 128 -11.22 20.28 13.60
N ARG A 129 -10.15 20.56 12.84
CA ARG A 129 -10.27 21.23 11.53
C ARG A 129 -11.03 20.36 10.53
N LEU A 130 -10.68 19.07 10.45
CA LEU A 130 -11.34 18.12 9.56
C LEU A 130 -12.83 17.96 9.93
N ALA A 131 -13.14 17.73 11.21
CA ALA A 131 -14.50 17.55 11.70
C ALA A 131 -15.42 18.73 11.38
N ARG A 132 -14.92 19.98 11.44
CA ARG A 132 -15.69 21.19 11.07
C ARG A 132 -16.01 21.30 9.57
N GLY A 133 -15.25 20.61 8.73
CA GLY A 133 -15.45 20.59 7.28
C GLY A 133 -16.51 19.60 6.82
N LEU A 134 -16.68 18.49 7.56
CA LEU A 134 -17.59 17.40 7.21
C LEU A 134 -19.07 17.80 7.32
N GLY A 135 -19.93 17.06 6.62
CA GLY A 135 -21.39 17.21 6.74
C GLY A 135 -22.02 18.33 5.92
N ARG A 136 -21.22 19.06 5.14
CA ARG A 136 -21.72 20.03 4.15
C ARG A 136 -22.37 19.29 2.98
N ARG A 137 -23.68 19.08 3.08
CA ARG A 137 -24.44 18.41 2.02
C ARG A 137 -24.72 19.37 0.86
N GLU A 138 -24.11 19.10 -0.28
CA GLU A 138 -24.60 19.62 -1.56
C GLU A 138 -25.67 18.69 -2.12
N ALA A 139 -26.72 19.27 -2.71
CA ALA A 139 -27.76 18.49 -3.36
C ALA A 139 -27.16 17.68 -4.53
N GLN A 140 -27.37 16.37 -4.51
CA GLN A 140 -27.06 15.56 -5.68
C GLN A 140 -28.17 15.76 -6.72
N PRO A 141 -27.84 16.13 -7.97
CA PRO A 141 -28.79 16.06 -9.07
C PRO A 141 -29.20 14.60 -9.31
N GLY A 142 -30.13 14.36 -10.23
CA GLY A 142 -30.62 13.01 -10.56
C GLY A 142 -29.53 12.04 -11.06
N ARG A 143 -29.93 10.95 -11.73
CA ARG A 143 -29.00 9.90 -12.20
C ARG A 143 -27.74 10.48 -12.86
N ALA A 144 -26.56 10.16 -12.31
CA ALA A 144 -25.28 10.67 -12.80
C ALA A 144 -25.03 10.24 -14.27
N GLU A 145 -24.31 11.07 -15.03
CA GLU A 145 -23.93 10.76 -16.41
C GLU A 145 -22.85 9.67 -16.47
N ALA A 146 -21.97 9.66 -15.48
CA ALA A 146 -21.00 8.62 -15.20
C ALA A 146 -20.71 8.55 -13.69
N GLN A 147 -20.40 7.35 -13.21
CA GLN A 147 -19.85 7.12 -11.88
C GLN A 147 -18.40 6.68 -12.01
N ALA A 148 -17.51 7.14 -11.14
CA ALA A 148 -16.11 6.75 -11.13
C ALA A 148 -15.68 6.31 -9.74
N VAL A 149 -15.48 5.01 -9.57
CA VAL A 149 -14.98 4.39 -8.36
C VAL A 149 -13.45 4.39 -8.41
N PHE A 150 -12.83 5.27 -7.64
CA PHE A 150 -11.37 5.33 -7.52
C PHE A 150 -10.87 4.52 -6.33
N CYS A 151 -9.60 4.10 -6.40
CA CYS A 151 -8.88 3.67 -5.20
C CYS A 151 -9.02 4.71 -4.07
N ILE A 152 -9.12 4.25 -2.81
CA ILE A 152 -9.13 5.09 -1.60
C ILE A 152 -7.90 5.99 -1.41
N ASP A 153 -6.86 5.83 -2.23
CA ASP A 153 -5.57 6.54 -2.17
C ASP A 153 -5.74 8.07 -2.06
N VAL A 154 -4.95 8.70 -1.20
CA VAL A 154 -5.03 10.14 -0.91
C VAL A 154 -4.69 11.02 -2.12
N ARG A 155 -3.89 10.51 -3.07
CA ARG A 155 -3.58 11.19 -4.34
C ARG A 155 -4.77 11.15 -5.29
N SER A 156 -5.59 10.10 -5.21
CA SER A 156 -6.85 10.01 -5.97
C SER A 156 -7.91 10.97 -5.42
N GLU A 157 -7.84 11.40 -4.15
CA GLU A 157 -8.76 12.42 -3.59
C GLU A 157 -8.69 13.73 -4.40
N VAL A 158 -7.48 14.24 -4.61
CA VAL A 158 -7.25 15.48 -5.39
C VAL A 158 -7.81 15.33 -6.81
N PHE A 159 -7.54 14.19 -7.45
CA PHE A 159 -8.03 13.91 -8.81
C PHE A 159 -9.57 13.84 -8.86
N ARG A 160 -10.21 13.16 -7.89
CA ARG A 160 -11.66 13.04 -7.80
C ARG A 160 -12.34 14.40 -7.69
N ARG A 161 -11.83 15.27 -6.81
CA ARG A 161 -12.33 16.65 -6.66
C ARG A 161 -12.18 17.43 -7.97
N ALA A 162 -11.04 17.30 -8.64
CA ALA A 162 -10.80 17.95 -9.93
C ALA A 162 -11.75 17.42 -11.03
N LEU A 163 -12.07 16.11 -11.02
CA LEU A 163 -13.00 15.49 -11.97
C LEU A 163 -14.44 15.96 -11.75
N GLU A 164 -14.92 15.99 -10.52
CA GLU A 164 -16.26 16.51 -10.19
C GLU A 164 -16.39 18.00 -10.57
N ALA A 165 -15.30 18.78 -10.44
CA ALA A 165 -15.26 20.17 -10.87
C ALA A 165 -15.24 20.34 -12.40
N ALA A 166 -14.54 19.47 -13.13
CA ALA A 166 -14.47 19.49 -14.59
C ALA A 166 -15.75 18.94 -15.25
N ALA A 167 -16.45 18.02 -14.58
CA ALA A 167 -17.68 17.40 -15.07
C ALA A 167 -18.68 17.21 -13.92
N PRO A 168 -19.56 18.20 -13.65
CA PRO A 168 -20.54 18.14 -12.56
C PRO A 168 -21.53 16.98 -12.63
N GLY A 169 -21.74 16.40 -13.82
CA GLY A 169 -22.54 15.20 -14.03
C GLY A 169 -21.84 13.88 -13.64
N VAL A 170 -20.57 13.93 -13.21
CA VAL A 170 -19.81 12.76 -12.74
C VAL A 170 -19.89 12.66 -11.22
N GLU A 171 -20.23 11.47 -10.74
CA GLU A 171 -20.13 11.13 -9.32
C GLU A 171 -18.86 10.31 -9.06
N THR A 172 -18.10 10.65 -8.02
CA THR A 172 -16.95 9.83 -7.59
C THR A 172 -17.23 9.04 -6.33
N LEU A 173 -16.78 7.79 -6.33
CA LEU A 173 -16.84 6.88 -5.19
C LEU A 173 -15.42 6.44 -4.83
N GLY A 174 -15.22 6.01 -3.60
CA GLY A 174 -13.95 5.49 -3.12
C GLY A 174 -14.07 4.03 -2.70
N PHE A 175 -13.15 3.19 -3.15
CA PHE A 175 -13.09 1.78 -2.77
C PHE A 175 -11.63 1.28 -2.78
N ALA A 176 -11.32 0.18 -2.07
CA ALA A 176 -9.96 -0.36 -2.09
C ALA A 176 -9.56 -0.85 -3.50
N GLY A 177 -8.35 -0.52 -3.96
CA GLY A 177 -7.92 -0.69 -5.35
C GLY A 177 -7.90 -2.13 -5.89
N PHE A 178 -7.99 -3.14 -5.03
CA PHE A 178 -8.14 -4.55 -5.47
C PHE A 178 -9.56 -4.91 -5.88
N PHE A 179 -10.53 -4.01 -5.67
CA PHE A 179 -11.93 -4.15 -6.08
C PHE A 179 -12.60 -5.45 -5.61
N GLY A 180 -12.21 -5.98 -4.45
CA GLY A 180 -12.75 -7.24 -3.90
C GLY A 180 -12.22 -8.51 -4.55
N PHE A 181 -11.37 -8.41 -5.58
CA PHE A 181 -10.77 -9.55 -6.27
C PHE A 181 -9.39 -9.83 -5.70
N ALA A 182 -9.32 -10.65 -4.65
CA ALA A 182 -8.05 -11.12 -4.10
C ALA A 182 -7.46 -12.23 -4.99
N VAL A 183 -6.72 -11.84 -6.02
CA VAL A 183 -6.26 -12.75 -7.09
C VAL A 183 -4.74 -12.81 -7.19
N GLU A 184 -4.24 -13.93 -7.68
CA GLU A 184 -2.86 -14.10 -8.10
C GLU A 184 -2.80 -14.00 -9.63
N VAL A 185 -2.17 -12.95 -10.16
CA VAL A 185 -2.07 -12.72 -11.60
C VAL A 185 -0.79 -13.34 -12.15
N VAL A 186 -0.93 -14.18 -13.17
CA VAL A 186 0.18 -14.82 -13.89
C VAL A 186 0.43 -14.07 -15.20
N PRO A 187 1.60 -13.44 -15.37
CA PRO A 187 1.92 -12.69 -16.58
C PRO A 187 1.92 -13.55 -17.84
N PHE A 188 1.43 -13.01 -18.96
CA PHE A 188 1.30 -13.75 -20.23
C PHE A 188 2.64 -14.27 -20.76
N ALA A 189 3.69 -13.46 -20.62
CA ALA A 189 5.04 -13.75 -21.11
C ALA A 189 5.78 -14.85 -20.32
N GLY A 190 5.17 -15.36 -19.24
CA GLY A 190 5.87 -16.07 -18.18
C GLY A 190 6.43 -15.10 -17.13
N GLY A 191 6.72 -15.60 -15.94
CA GLY A 191 7.24 -14.80 -14.83
C GLY A 191 6.72 -15.28 -13.47
N GLN A 192 7.18 -14.62 -12.40
CA GLN A 192 6.64 -14.87 -11.07
C GLN A 192 5.20 -14.37 -11.00
N PRO A 193 4.26 -15.20 -10.52
CA PRO A 193 2.91 -14.74 -10.23
C PRO A 193 2.92 -13.59 -9.22
N ARG A 194 1.91 -12.72 -9.30
CA ARG A 194 1.78 -11.54 -8.44
C ARG A 194 0.50 -11.63 -7.65
N ALA A 195 0.59 -11.61 -6.32
CA ALA A 195 -0.57 -11.45 -5.47
C ALA A 195 -1.08 -10.00 -5.60
N GLN A 196 -2.21 -9.83 -6.27
CA GLN A 196 -2.89 -8.56 -6.55
C GLN A 196 -3.98 -8.34 -5.49
N CYS A 197 -3.57 -8.28 -4.22
CA CYS A 197 -4.44 -8.13 -3.07
C CYS A 197 -3.70 -7.49 -1.89
N PRO A 198 -4.41 -7.01 -0.86
CA PRO A 198 -3.77 -6.53 0.36
C PRO A 198 -2.89 -7.63 0.95
N VAL A 199 -1.75 -7.24 1.49
CA VAL A 199 -0.73 -8.17 2.01
C VAL A 199 -1.29 -9.07 3.12
N LEU A 200 -2.34 -8.61 3.83
CA LEU A 200 -3.05 -9.38 4.88
C LEU A 200 -3.98 -10.48 4.37
N LEU A 201 -4.18 -10.58 3.05
CA LEU A 201 -5.05 -11.58 2.42
C LEU A 201 -4.21 -12.56 1.59
N ALA A 202 -4.55 -13.83 1.66
CA ALA A 202 -4.07 -14.81 0.69
C ALA A 202 -4.93 -14.73 -0.59
N PRO A 203 -4.33 -14.74 -1.79
CA PRO A 203 -5.10 -14.78 -3.03
C PRO A 203 -5.89 -16.09 -3.12
N SER A 204 -7.18 -16.00 -3.44
CA SER A 204 -8.07 -17.16 -3.49
C SER A 204 -8.15 -17.80 -4.89
N VAL A 205 -7.79 -17.05 -5.93
CA VAL A 205 -7.92 -17.45 -7.33
C VAL A 205 -6.70 -17.03 -8.13
N ARG A 206 -6.26 -17.90 -9.04
CA ARG A 206 -5.24 -17.60 -10.05
C ARG A 206 -5.89 -17.09 -11.34
N ILE A 207 -5.36 -16.00 -11.90
CA ILE A 207 -5.81 -15.40 -13.16
C ILE A 207 -4.62 -15.28 -14.10
N CYS A 208 -4.69 -15.96 -15.25
CA CYS A 208 -3.69 -15.83 -16.30
C CYS A 208 -4.04 -14.66 -17.23
N GLU A 209 -3.04 -13.85 -17.55
CA GLU A 209 -3.12 -12.91 -18.66
C GLU A 209 -3.13 -13.64 -20.00
N THR A 210 -3.89 -13.12 -20.96
CA THR A 210 -4.01 -13.63 -22.34
C THR A 210 -3.90 -12.49 -23.35
N VAL A 211 -3.76 -12.84 -24.63
CA VAL A 211 -3.80 -11.87 -25.73
C VAL A 211 -5.23 -11.73 -26.28
N PRO A 212 -5.54 -10.63 -26.99
CA PRO A 212 -6.84 -10.46 -27.62
C PRO A 212 -7.17 -11.61 -28.57
N ALA A 213 -8.46 -11.94 -28.65
CA ALA A 213 -8.97 -12.98 -29.55
C ALA A 213 -8.56 -12.69 -31.01
N GLY A 214 -8.12 -13.73 -31.72
CA GLY A 214 -7.60 -13.62 -33.09
C GLY A 214 -6.08 -13.37 -33.19
N THR A 215 -5.39 -13.16 -32.06
CA THR A 215 -3.92 -13.16 -32.02
C THR A 215 -3.41 -14.60 -31.94
N ASP A 216 -2.37 -14.94 -32.70
CA ASP A 216 -1.67 -16.22 -32.54
C ASP A 216 -0.98 -16.26 -31.15
N GLU A 217 -1.62 -16.94 -30.20
CA GLU A 217 -1.10 -17.06 -28.84
C GLU A 217 0.28 -17.71 -28.79
N ALA A 218 0.55 -18.69 -29.65
CA ALA A 218 1.80 -19.44 -29.63
C ALA A 218 2.95 -18.56 -30.11
N ALA A 219 2.76 -17.81 -31.20
CA ALA A 219 3.73 -16.83 -31.68
C ALA A 219 3.94 -15.70 -30.68
N ALA A 220 2.87 -15.16 -30.09
CA ALA A 220 2.95 -14.10 -29.09
C ALA A 220 3.69 -14.56 -27.82
N ARG A 221 3.40 -15.77 -27.30
CA ARG A 221 4.12 -16.36 -26.16
C ARG A 221 5.58 -16.64 -26.49
N ALA A 222 5.88 -17.15 -27.69
CA ALA A 222 7.25 -17.42 -28.12
C ALA A 222 8.09 -16.12 -28.17
N GLY A 223 7.55 -15.06 -28.75
CA GLY A 223 8.20 -13.75 -28.81
C GLY A 223 8.38 -13.11 -27.42
N ALA A 224 7.33 -13.14 -26.59
CA ALA A 224 7.38 -12.59 -25.24
C ALA A 224 8.34 -13.38 -24.33
N GLY A 225 8.33 -14.70 -24.43
CA GLY A 225 9.22 -15.61 -23.72
C GLY A 225 10.69 -15.47 -24.13
N LEU A 226 10.98 -15.27 -25.43
CA LEU A 226 12.33 -14.95 -25.90
C LEU A 226 12.83 -13.63 -25.28
N GLY A 227 12.00 -12.59 -25.31
CA GLY A 227 12.34 -11.31 -24.68
C GLY A 227 12.59 -11.43 -23.18
N GLN A 228 11.81 -12.24 -22.47
CA GLN A 228 12.02 -12.49 -21.04
C GLN A 228 13.29 -13.29 -20.78
N ARG A 229 13.56 -14.35 -21.55
CA ARG A 229 14.80 -15.14 -21.44
C ARG A 229 16.03 -14.29 -21.66
N LEU A 230 16.01 -13.41 -22.66
CA LEU A 230 17.09 -12.44 -22.90
C LEU A 230 17.27 -11.49 -21.71
N ARG A 231 16.19 -10.94 -21.16
CA ARG A 231 16.25 -10.08 -19.96
C ARG A 231 16.78 -10.82 -18.73
N SER A 232 16.33 -12.06 -18.51
CA SER A 232 16.77 -12.89 -17.38
C SER A 232 18.24 -13.29 -17.52
N ALA A 233 18.67 -13.70 -18.71
CA ALA A 233 20.07 -14.00 -19.01
C ALA A 233 20.94 -12.74 -18.85
N TRP A 234 20.47 -11.59 -19.33
CA TRP A 234 21.15 -10.30 -19.13
C TRP A 234 21.26 -9.91 -17.66
N ALA A 235 20.18 -10.10 -16.88
CA ALA A 235 20.18 -9.83 -15.45
C ALA A 235 21.14 -10.77 -14.70
N ALA A 236 21.14 -12.07 -15.03
CA ALA A 236 22.06 -13.06 -14.48
C ALA A 236 23.52 -12.74 -14.82
N PHE A 237 23.80 -12.35 -16.07
CA PHE A 237 25.11 -11.89 -16.51
C PHE A 237 25.58 -10.65 -15.77
N ARG A 238 24.70 -9.66 -15.54
CA ARG A 238 25.03 -8.47 -14.73
C ARG A 238 25.30 -8.81 -13.26
N SER A 239 24.63 -9.81 -12.70
CA SER A 239 24.77 -10.21 -11.30
C SER A 239 25.86 -11.26 -11.04
N GLY A 240 26.55 -11.75 -12.07
CA GLY A 240 27.61 -12.74 -11.94
C GLY A 240 28.93 -12.13 -11.47
N ILE A 241 29.52 -12.69 -10.41
CA ILE A 241 30.77 -12.19 -9.78
C ILE A 241 31.90 -12.03 -10.82
N VAL A 242 32.03 -12.98 -11.75
CA VAL A 242 33.09 -13.03 -12.77
C VAL A 242 32.83 -12.09 -13.96
N SER A 243 31.57 -11.78 -14.25
CA SER A 243 31.16 -10.98 -15.41
C SER A 243 31.04 -9.49 -15.11
N THR A 244 31.00 -9.07 -13.84
CA THR A 244 30.77 -7.66 -13.45
C THR A 244 31.83 -6.69 -14.00
N PHE A 245 33.12 -7.05 -13.97
CA PHE A 245 34.21 -6.16 -14.42
C PHE A 245 34.32 -6.08 -15.96
N PRO A 246 34.36 -7.20 -16.71
CA PRO A 246 34.37 -7.15 -18.18
C PRO A 246 33.09 -6.52 -18.77
N PHE A 247 31.96 -6.63 -18.08
CA PHE A 247 30.69 -6.01 -18.48
C PHE A 247 30.78 -4.48 -18.53
N VAL A 248 31.34 -3.86 -17.50
CA VAL A 248 31.46 -2.39 -17.43
C VAL A 248 32.40 -1.88 -18.54
N GLU A 249 33.53 -2.55 -18.73
CA GLU A 249 34.54 -2.15 -19.72
C GLU A 249 34.07 -2.34 -21.17
N SER A 250 33.35 -3.45 -21.47
CA SER A 250 32.98 -3.79 -22.85
C SER A 250 31.65 -3.19 -23.32
N LEU A 251 30.70 -2.97 -22.40
CA LEU A 251 29.34 -2.53 -22.71
C LEU A 251 29.00 -1.13 -22.18
N GLY A 252 29.92 -0.49 -21.44
CA GLY A 252 29.74 0.85 -20.89
C GLY A 252 29.42 1.91 -21.95
N ALA A 253 30.14 1.91 -23.08
CA ALA A 253 29.91 2.85 -24.18
C ALA A 253 28.51 2.69 -24.84
N ALA A 254 28.04 1.44 -25.02
CA ALA A 254 26.69 1.15 -25.51
C ALA A 254 25.61 1.59 -24.50
N TYR A 255 25.92 1.54 -23.21
CA TYR A 255 25.08 2.12 -22.16
C TYR A 255 24.99 3.65 -22.26
N GLY A 256 26.06 4.33 -22.68
CA GLY A 256 26.06 5.77 -22.97
C GLY A 256 25.01 6.16 -24.02
N ALA A 257 24.90 5.41 -25.12
CA ALA A 257 23.87 5.62 -26.13
C ALA A 257 22.45 5.37 -25.59
N LYS A 258 22.27 4.33 -24.75
CA LYS A 258 21.01 4.04 -24.07
C LYS A 258 20.60 5.19 -23.13
N LEU A 259 21.55 5.72 -22.36
CA LEU A 259 21.32 6.87 -21.49
C LEU A 259 20.96 8.10 -22.32
N ALA A 260 21.75 8.48 -23.33
CA ALA A 260 21.41 9.59 -24.22
C ALA A 260 20.01 9.45 -24.82
N ARG A 261 19.63 8.25 -25.28
CA ARG A 261 18.27 7.99 -25.77
C ARG A 261 17.22 8.19 -24.67
N ALA A 262 17.42 7.67 -23.47
CA ALA A 262 16.44 7.85 -22.40
C ALA A 262 16.39 9.29 -21.83
N ALA A 263 17.44 10.10 -22.01
CA ALA A 263 17.43 11.53 -21.65
C ALA A 263 16.72 12.42 -22.67
N PHE A 264 16.82 12.10 -23.97
CA PHE A 264 16.33 12.96 -25.07
C PHE A 264 15.14 12.40 -25.85
N ALA A 265 14.84 11.10 -25.77
CA ALA A 265 13.72 10.53 -26.49
C ALA A 265 12.39 11.05 -25.92
N PRO A 266 11.41 11.33 -26.80
CA PRO A 266 10.07 11.67 -26.34
C PRO A 266 9.47 10.54 -25.51
N PRO A 267 8.50 10.88 -24.63
CA PRO A 267 7.66 9.92 -23.92
C PRO A 267 7.32 8.67 -24.74
N ALA A 268 7.94 7.54 -24.45
CA ALA A 268 7.31 6.28 -24.80
C ALA A 268 6.12 6.12 -23.85
N PRO A 269 4.88 5.87 -24.33
CA PRO A 269 3.82 5.39 -23.48
C PRO A 269 4.39 4.20 -22.70
N ALA A 270 4.16 4.14 -21.39
CA ALA A 270 4.37 2.89 -20.69
C ALA A 270 3.57 1.86 -21.49
N LEU A 271 4.23 0.79 -21.96
CA LEU A 271 3.56 -0.34 -22.60
C LEU A 271 2.69 -0.98 -21.52
N LEU A 272 1.54 -0.37 -21.22
CA LEU A 272 0.43 -1.02 -20.57
C LEU A 272 0.16 -2.25 -21.40
N ALA A 273 0.45 -3.40 -20.80
CA ALA A 273 0.51 -4.65 -21.53
C ALA A 273 -0.79 -4.83 -22.31
N ALA A 274 -0.67 -5.12 -23.60
CA ALA A 274 -1.77 -5.49 -24.49
C ALA A 274 -2.48 -6.80 -24.07
N HIS A 275 -2.12 -7.35 -22.90
CA HIS A 275 -2.68 -8.58 -22.37
C HIS A 275 -3.88 -8.27 -21.48
N ALA A 276 -4.94 -9.07 -21.56
CA ALA A 276 -6.13 -8.95 -20.73
C ALA A 276 -6.21 -10.11 -19.73
N PRO A 277 -6.71 -9.90 -18.50
CA PRO A 277 -6.97 -11.00 -17.58
C PRO A 277 -8.13 -11.86 -18.10
N THR A 278 -7.98 -13.18 -18.08
CA THR A 278 -9.08 -14.10 -18.42
C THR A 278 -9.87 -14.47 -17.16
N ILE A 279 -11.14 -14.06 -17.10
CA ILE A 279 -12.03 -14.35 -15.98
C ILE A 279 -12.72 -15.71 -16.08
N ALA A 280 -12.84 -16.27 -17.29
CA ALA A 280 -13.49 -17.56 -17.51
C ALA A 280 -12.59 -18.73 -17.06
N PRO A 281 -13.16 -19.83 -16.54
CA PRO A 281 -12.39 -21.01 -16.17
C PRO A 281 -11.62 -21.57 -17.37
N ALA A 282 -10.31 -21.73 -17.21
CA ALA A 282 -9.45 -22.34 -18.20
C ALA A 282 -8.40 -23.23 -17.51
N ILE A 283 -7.99 -24.31 -18.20
CA ILE A 283 -6.83 -25.11 -17.81
C ILE A 283 -5.72 -24.74 -18.79
N GLY A 284 -4.66 -24.11 -18.27
CA GLY A 284 -3.51 -23.69 -19.06
C GLY A 284 -2.20 -24.29 -18.55
N PRO A 285 -1.06 -23.87 -19.14
CA PRO A 285 0.28 -24.32 -18.75
C PRO A 285 0.62 -24.04 -17.28
N HIS A 286 -0.06 -23.07 -16.66
CA HIS A 286 0.13 -22.66 -15.28
C HIS A 286 -0.97 -23.19 -14.34
N GLY A 287 -1.71 -24.22 -14.77
CA GLY A 287 -2.79 -24.82 -14.01
C GLY A 287 -4.15 -24.19 -14.29
N ARG A 288 -5.06 -24.29 -13.30
CA ARG A 288 -6.41 -23.72 -13.38
C ARG A 288 -6.35 -22.20 -13.24
N SER A 289 -7.07 -21.50 -14.11
CA SER A 289 -7.25 -20.05 -14.12
C SER A 289 -8.73 -19.71 -14.17
N GLY A 290 -9.09 -18.53 -13.67
CA GLY A 290 -10.45 -17.99 -13.78
C GLY A 290 -11.39 -18.42 -12.66
N LEU A 291 -12.63 -17.93 -12.72
CA LEU A 291 -13.66 -18.17 -11.71
C LEU A 291 -14.88 -18.88 -12.32
N ALA A 292 -15.41 -19.87 -11.62
CA ALA A 292 -16.70 -20.47 -11.97
C ALA A 292 -17.81 -19.39 -11.94
N THR A 293 -18.86 -19.54 -12.75
CA THR A 293 -19.94 -18.55 -12.85
C THR A 293 -20.58 -18.23 -11.50
N ALA A 294 -20.85 -19.23 -10.66
CA ALA A 294 -21.38 -19.01 -9.31
C ALA A 294 -20.46 -18.10 -8.47
N ALA A 295 -19.16 -18.41 -8.43
CA ALA A 295 -18.17 -17.59 -7.73
C ALA A 295 -18.03 -16.16 -8.30
N ARG A 296 -18.25 -15.99 -9.62
CA ARG A 296 -18.30 -14.65 -10.24
C ARG A 296 -19.51 -13.86 -9.79
N ILE A 297 -20.68 -14.50 -9.66
CA ILE A 297 -21.90 -13.86 -9.12
C ILE A 297 -21.69 -13.47 -7.66
N ASP A 298 -21.14 -14.37 -6.83
CA ASP A 298 -20.85 -14.11 -5.42
C ASP A 298 -19.87 -12.93 -5.26
N ALA A 299 -18.78 -12.93 -6.02
CA ALA A 299 -17.81 -11.84 -6.01
C ALA A 299 -18.42 -10.52 -6.48
N ALA A 300 -19.22 -10.53 -7.56
CA ALA A 300 -19.87 -9.32 -8.07
C ALA A 300 -20.84 -8.71 -7.05
N GLU A 301 -21.66 -9.54 -6.39
CA GLU A 301 -22.57 -9.08 -5.35
C GLU A 301 -21.79 -8.48 -4.17
N ALA A 302 -20.80 -9.22 -3.67
CA ALA A 302 -19.98 -8.77 -2.54
C ALA A 302 -19.32 -7.42 -2.83
N VAL A 303 -18.78 -7.24 -4.04
CA VAL A 303 -18.13 -6.00 -4.47
C VAL A 303 -19.11 -4.82 -4.56
N LEU A 304 -20.27 -5.02 -5.20
CA LEU A 304 -21.27 -3.96 -5.35
C LEU A 304 -21.85 -3.54 -3.99
N ARG A 305 -22.11 -4.50 -3.09
CA ARG A 305 -22.53 -4.21 -1.71
C ARG A 305 -21.44 -3.47 -0.94
N ALA A 306 -20.19 -3.92 -1.03
CA ALA A 306 -19.07 -3.28 -0.33
C ALA A 306 -18.78 -1.85 -0.83
N MET A 307 -19.08 -1.55 -2.09
CA MET A 307 -19.00 -0.19 -2.65
C MET A 307 -20.19 0.69 -2.28
N SER A 308 -21.24 0.14 -1.65
CA SER A 308 -22.55 0.78 -1.51
C SER A 308 -23.14 1.21 -2.87
N LEU A 309 -22.88 0.43 -3.93
CA LEU A 309 -23.34 0.68 -5.30
C LEU A 309 -24.24 -0.48 -5.74
N THR A 310 -25.44 -0.55 -5.17
CA THR A 310 -26.43 -1.61 -5.48
C THR A 310 -27.63 -1.08 -6.28
N GLU A 311 -27.74 0.24 -6.40
CA GLU A 311 -28.78 0.96 -7.14
C GLU A 311 -28.21 2.26 -7.71
N GLY A 312 -29.01 2.99 -8.51
CA GLY A 312 -28.60 4.31 -9.03
C GLY A 312 -27.48 4.28 -10.07
N PHE A 313 -27.21 3.14 -10.70
CA PHE A 313 -26.12 2.96 -11.68
C PHE A 313 -26.18 3.99 -12.82
N ALA A 314 -25.07 4.72 -13.02
CA ALA A 314 -24.89 5.59 -14.19
C ALA A 314 -24.67 4.77 -15.47
N PRO A 315 -24.95 5.33 -16.67
CA PRO A 315 -24.70 4.63 -17.93
C PRO A 315 -23.25 4.18 -18.14
N VAL A 316 -22.28 4.85 -17.51
CA VAL A 316 -20.88 4.42 -17.48
C VAL A 316 -20.41 4.40 -16.03
N VAL A 317 -19.85 3.26 -15.60
CA VAL A 317 -19.22 3.11 -14.29
C VAL A 317 -17.74 2.82 -14.49
N LEU A 318 -16.86 3.77 -14.15
CA LEU A 318 -15.42 3.57 -14.15
C LEU A 318 -14.97 2.87 -12.87
N LEU A 319 -14.12 1.85 -13.01
CA LEU A 319 -13.39 1.24 -11.92
C LEU A 319 -11.92 1.60 -12.09
N VAL A 320 -11.42 2.54 -11.30
CA VAL A 320 -10.11 3.18 -11.50
C VAL A 320 -9.14 2.74 -10.41
N GLY A 321 -8.33 1.73 -10.74
CA GLY A 321 -7.14 1.39 -9.96
C GLY A 321 -6.08 2.48 -10.11
N HIS A 322 -5.02 2.43 -9.32
CA HIS A 322 -3.89 3.36 -9.48
C HIS A 322 -2.54 2.62 -9.51
N GLY A 323 -1.55 3.35 -9.98
CA GLY A 323 -0.15 2.96 -10.01
C GLY A 323 0.72 4.20 -10.18
N ALA A 324 2.04 4.05 -10.07
CA ALA A 324 2.97 5.16 -10.20
C ALA A 324 4.03 4.89 -11.28
N GLY A 325 4.00 5.68 -12.35
CA GLY A 325 5.02 5.62 -13.39
C GLY A 325 6.36 6.15 -12.87
N THR A 326 7.31 5.26 -12.56
CA THR A 326 8.68 5.65 -12.14
C THR A 326 9.76 4.81 -12.81
N THR A 327 10.95 5.39 -12.93
CA THR A 327 12.14 4.74 -13.49
C THR A 327 13.25 4.69 -12.46
N ASN A 328 13.99 3.58 -12.42
CA ASN A 328 15.16 3.41 -11.54
C ASN A 328 14.87 3.67 -10.04
N ASN A 329 13.74 3.17 -9.54
CA ASN A 329 13.32 3.41 -8.17
C ASN A 329 13.15 2.09 -7.39
N PRO A 330 14.08 1.75 -6.48
CA PRO A 330 13.93 0.59 -5.60
C PRO A 330 12.67 0.61 -4.72
N HIS A 331 12.08 1.80 -4.53
CA HIS A 331 10.86 2.03 -3.74
C HIS A 331 9.61 2.18 -4.61
N ALA A 332 9.62 1.72 -5.87
CA ALA A 332 8.46 1.85 -6.77
C ALA A 332 7.18 1.23 -6.19
N ALA A 333 7.29 0.07 -5.54
CA ALA A 333 6.15 -0.62 -4.93
C ALA A 333 5.48 0.20 -3.80
N ALA A 334 6.21 1.12 -3.15
CA ALA A 334 5.66 2.01 -2.13
C ALA A 334 4.85 3.19 -2.72
N LEU A 335 4.96 3.43 -4.03
CA LEU A 335 4.16 4.41 -4.77
C LEU A 335 2.96 3.77 -5.46
N ASP A 336 3.02 2.47 -5.73
CA ASP A 336 1.90 1.68 -6.22
C ASP A 336 0.83 1.44 -5.14
N CYS A 337 -0.18 0.63 -5.43
CA CYS A 337 -1.33 0.46 -4.56
C CYS A 337 -1.03 -0.48 -3.39
N GLY A 338 -1.07 0.05 -2.16
CA GLY A 338 -0.97 -0.77 -0.94
C GLY A 338 -2.08 -1.81 -0.81
N ALA A 339 -3.28 -1.51 -1.30
CA ALA A 339 -4.39 -2.46 -1.35
C ALA A 339 -4.22 -3.55 -2.43
N CYS A 340 -3.28 -3.39 -3.37
CA CYS A 340 -2.90 -4.41 -4.35
C CYS A 340 -1.53 -5.03 -4.02
N GLY A 341 -1.03 -4.85 -2.79
CA GLY A 341 0.23 -5.44 -2.35
C GLY A 341 1.48 -4.77 -2.93
N GLY A 342 1.40 -3.47 -3.23
CA GLY A 342 2.49 -2.71 -3.86
C GLY A 342 2.60 -2.95 -5.37
N HIS A 343 1.49 -3.33 -6.00
CA HIS A 343 1.36 -3.44 -7.45
C HIS A 343 0.35 -2.42 -7.98
N THR A 344 0.40 -2.19 -9.29
CA THR A 344 -0.55 -1.37 -10.01
C THR A 344 -1.92 -2.07 -10.07
N GLY A 345 -3.00 -1.28 -9.94
CA GLY A 345 -4.38 -1.77 -9.80
C GLY A 345 -5.11 -2.09 -11.10
N GLU A 346 -4.46 -2.04 -12.27
CA GLU A 346 -5.12 -2.24 -13.56
C GLU A 346 -5.67 -3.66 -13.72
N ALA A 347 -4.98 -4.67 -13.17
CA ALA A 347 -5.43 -6.06 -13.29
C ALA A 347 -6.74 -6.27 -12.54
N ASN A 348 -6.84 -5.79 -11.29
CA ASN A 348 -8.05 -5.86 -10.49
C ASN A 348 -9.21 -5.09 -11.11
N ALA A 349 -8.96 -3.87 -11.59
CA ALA A 349 -9.98 -3.04 -12.24
C ALA A 349 -10.56 -3.74 -13.48
N ARG A 350 -9.70 -4.35 -14.31
CA ARG A 350 -10.11 -5.08 -15.52
C ARG A 350 -10.86 -6.36 -15.21
N ILE A 351 -10.45 -7.12 -14.20
CA ILE A 351 -11.18 -8.30 -13.72
C ILE A 351 -12.57 -7.88 -13.24
N ALA A 352 -12.67 -6.83 -12.41
CA ALA A 352 -13.93 -6.35 -11.88
C ALA A 352 -14.88 -5.90 -13.00
N ALA A 353 -14.40 -5.09 -13.95
CA ALA A 353 -15.20 -4.64 -15.08
C ALA A 353 -15.66 -5.82 -15.96
N ALA A 354 -14.78 -6.78 -16.23
CA ALA A 354 -15.12 -7.97 -17.01
C ALA A 354 -16.19 -8.83 -16.31
N VAL A 355 -16.09 -9.03 -14.99
CA VAL A 355 -17.08 -9.79 -14.20
C VAL A 355 -18.42 -9.07 -14.18
N LEU A 356 -18.45 -7.76 -13.96
CA LEU A 356 -19.68 -6.96 -13.87
C LEU A 356 -20.38 -6.76 -15.23
N ASN A 357 -19.66 -6.91 -16.34
CA ASN A 357 -20.23 -6.90 -17.69
C ASN A 357 -20.64 -8.30 -18.19
N ASP A 358 -20.35 -9.38 -17.47
CA ASP A 358 -20.73 -10.73 -17.88
C ASP A 358 -22.26 -10.90 -17.82
N PRO A 359 -22.93 -11.29 -18.94
CA PRO A 359 -24.38 -11.44 -18.97
C PRO A 359 -24.94 -12.46 -17.97
N ALA A 360 -24.23 -13.57 -17.73
CA ALA A 360 -24.64 -14.58 -16.75
C ALA A 360 -24.51 -14.05 -15.31
N VAL A 361 -23.49 -13.21 -15.06
CA VAL A 361 -23.34 -12.53 -13.77
C VAL A 361 -24.46 -11.54 -13.56
N ARG A 362 -24.77 -10.69 -14.55
CA ARG A 362 -25.88 -9.73 -14.47
C ARG A 362 -27.24 -10.40 -14.24
N ALA A 363 -27.51 -11.50 -14.93
CA ALA A 363 -28.72 -12.30 -14.69
C ALA A 363 -28.77 -12.88 -13.27
N GLY A 364 -27.64 -13.38 -12.77
CA GLY A 364 -27.52 -13.87 -11.39
C GLY A 364 -27.74 -12.77 -10.35
N LEU A 365 -27.16 -11.57 -10.56
CA LEU A 365 -27.31 -10.42 -9.67
C LEU A 365 -28.76 -9.92 -9.60
N ALA A 366 -29.48 -9.90 -10.73
CA ALA A 366 -30.88 -9.54 -10.76
C ALA A 366 -31.72 -10.47 -9.85
N GLY A 367 -31.41 -11.77 -9.86
CA GLY A 367 -32.01 -12.75 -8.93
C GLY A 367 -31.68 -12.52 -7.45
N ARG A 368 -30.66 -11.72 -7.15
CA ARG A 368 -30.25 -11.31 -5.78
C ARG A 368 -30.65 -9.88 -5.43
N GLY A 369 -31.52 -9.27 -6.23
CA GLY A 369 -32.06 -7.93 -5.99
C GLY A 369 -31.14 -6.78 -6.43
N ILE A 370 -30.10 -7.05 -7.21
CA ILE A 370 -29.21 -6.01 -7.78
C ILE A 370 -29.41 -5.98 -9.29
N ALA A 371 -30.27 -5.07 -9.76
CA ALA A 371 -30.55 -4.89 -11.18
C ALA A 371 -29.62 -3.83 -11.78
N ILE A 372 -28.63 -4.27 -12.57
CA ILE A 372 -27.79 -3.39 -13.37
C ILE A 372 -28.54 -3.05 -14.66
N PRO A 373 -28.83 -1.77 -14.95
CA PRO A 373 -29.51 -1.36 -16.18
C PRO A 373 -28.78 -1.82 -17.46
N GLU A 374 -29.54 -2.13 -18.51
CA GLU A 374 -28.97 -2.53 -19.81
C GLU A 374 -28.07 -1.45 -20.43
N ASP A 375 -28.39 -0.18 -20.16
CA ASP A 375 -27.60 0.97 -20.61
C ASP A 375 -26.40 1.29 -19.71
N THR A 376 -26.08 0.43 -18.73
CA THR A 376 -24.91 0.58 -17.85
C THR A 376 -23.77 -0.29 -18.34
N TRP A 377 -22.58 0.30 -18.52
CA TRP A 377 -21.35 -0.40 -18.86
C TRP A 377 -20.22 -0.08 -17.90
N PHE A 378 -19.55 -1.13 -17.38
CA PHE A 378 -18.38 -0.97 -16.51
C PHE A 378 -17.12 -0.85 -17.37
N VAL A 379 -16.26 0.12 -17.05
CA VAL A 379 -14.99 0.35 -17.77
C VAL A 379 -13.86 0.41 -16.76
N ALA A 380 -12.81 -0.38 -16.99
CA ALA A 380 -11.63 -0.32 -16.14
C ALA A 380 -10.75 0.88 -16.50
N GLY A 381 -10.07 1.43 -15.50
CA GLY A 381 -9.09 2.49 -15.68
C GLY A 381 -7.90 2.34 -14.75
N LEU A 382 -6.78 2.99 -15.12
CA LEU A 382 -5.59 3.13 -14.30
C LEU A 382 -5.24 4.62 -14.18
N HIS A 383 -5.25 5.13 -12.96
CA HIS A 383 -4.72 6.44 -12.60
C HIS A 383 -3.22 6.33 -12.32
N ASP A 384 -2.39 6.93 -13.17
CA ASP A 384 -0.95 7.10 -12.91
C ASP A 384 -0.74 8.31 -12.01
N THR A 385 -0.47 8.06 -10.73
CA THR A 385 -0.37 9.11 -9.69
C THR A 385 0.82 10.03 -9.89
N THR A 386 1.87 9.59 -10.56
CA THR A 386 3.01 10.45 -10.90
C THR A 386 2.59 11.54 -11.89
N THR A 387 1.74 11.19 -12.85
CA THR A 387 1.39 12.06 -13.99
C THR A 387 -0.03 12.62 -13.96
N ASP A 388 -0.92 12.12 -13.11
CA ASP A 388 -2.38 12.31 -13.17
C ASP A 388 -2.99 12.00 -14.54
N ASP A 389 -2.45 11.01 -15.24
CA ASP A 389 -3.12 10.45 -16.42
C ASP A 389 -4.04 9.31 -16.00
N VAL A 390 -5.21 9.24 -16.63
CA VAL A 390 -6.10 8.09 -16.50
C VAL A 390 -6.18 7.36 -17.83
N THR A 391 -5.65 6.14 -17.87
CA THR A 391 -5.80 5.25 -19.02
C THR A 391 -7.06 4.42 -18.86
N LEU A 392 -7.97 4.47 -19.84
CA LEU A 392 -9.19 3.66 -19.86
C LEU A 392 -9.02 2.42 -20.74
N PHE A 393 -9.36 1.26 -20.19
CA PHE A 393 -9.43 -0.02 -20.89
C PHE A 393 -10.88 -0.29 -21.31
N ALA A 394 -11.24 0.20 -22.48
CA ALA A 394 -12.60 0.16 -23.02
C ALA A 394 -12.79 -0.99 -24.04
N ASP A 395 -12.12 -2.12 -23.81
CA ASP A 395 -12.27 -3.31 -24.64
C ASP A 395 -13.73 -3.79 -24.59
N GLY A 396 -14.33 -4.05 -25.76
CA GLY A 396 -15.73 -4.50 -25.84
C GLY A 396 -16.79 -3.43 -25.57
N LEU A 397 -16.42 -2.14 -25.51
CA LEU A 397 -17.36 -1.04 -25.32
C LEU A 397 -18.45 -1.00 -26.42
N PRO A 398 -19.75 -1.00 -26.08
CA PRO A 398 -20.81 -0.85 -27.07
C PRO A 398 -20.76 0.51 -27.76
N ALA A 399 -21.10 0.55 -29.05
CA ALA A 399 -21.03 1.77 -29.86
C ALA A 399 -21.86 2.94 -29.30
N CYS A 400 -22.98 2.64 -28.63
CA CYS A 400 -23.83 3.66 -27.99
C CYS A 400 -23.12 4.45 -26.86
N HIS A 401 -22.03 3.92 -26.30
CA HIS A 401 -21.25 4.60 -25.26
C HIS A 401 -20.07 5.42 -25.79
N ALA A 402 -19.76 5.36 -27.10
CA ALA A 402 -18.57 6.01 -27.66
C ALA A 402 -18.49 7.52 -27.37
N ALA A 403 -19.61 8.24 -27.55
CA ALA A 403 -19.68 9.67 -27.27
C ALA A 403 -19.52 9.98 -25.77
N ARG A 404 -20.08 9.15 -24.89
CA ARG A 404 -19.95 9.31 -23.42
C ARG A 404 -18.49 9.12 -22.98
N ILE A 405 -17.83 8.09 -23.51
CA ILE A 405 -16.41 7.83 -23.22
C ILE A 405 -15.51 8.94 -23.78
N ALA A 406 -15.81 9.50 -24.96
CA ALA A 406 -15.06 10.64 -25.49
C ALA A 406 -15.14 11.87 -24.56
N ARG A 407 -16.35 12.22 -24.09
CA ARG A 407 -16.54 13.30 -23.09
C ARG A 407 -15.81 13.01 -21.78
N LEU A 408 -15.89 11.78 -21.31
CA LEU A 408 -15.24 11.36 -20.06
C LEU A 408 -13.71 11.43 -20.17
N ARG A 409 -13.12 11.04 -21.31
CA ARG A 409 -11.67 11.19 -21.56
C ARG A 409 -11.24 12.66 -21.51
N ALA A 410 -12.04 13.57 -22.07
CA ALA A 410 -11.76 15.01 -21.98
C ALA A 410 -11.83 15.52 -20.54
N ALA A 411 -12.86 15.12 -19.78
CA ALA A 411 -13.00 15.48 -18.37
C ALA A 411 -11.85 14.93 -17.51
N LEU A 412 -11.41 13.69 -17.74
CA LEU A 412 -10.26 13.09 -17.06
C LEU A 412 -8.96 13.84 -17.39
N ALA A 413 -8.76 14.25 -18.64
CA ALA A 413 -7.57 15.02 -19.03
C ALA A 413 -7.53 16.40 -18.36
N GLU A 414 -8.68 17.07 -18.27
CA GLU A 414 -8.83 18.35 -17.56
C GLU A 414 -8.60 18.18 -16.04
N ALA A 415 -9.20 17.15 -15.44
CA ALA A 415 -9.01 16.82 -14.03
C ALA A 415 -7.53 16.59 -13.72
N GLY A 416 -6.82 15.84 -14.57
CA GLY A 416 -5.39 15.64 -14.43
C GLY A 416 -4.58 16.92 -14.54
N ALA A 417 -4.94 17.83 -15.46
CA ALA A 417 -4.26 19.13 -15.57
C ALA A 417 -4.43 19.98 -14.30
N ARG A 418 -5.63 19.97 -13.71
CA ARG A 418 -5.93 20.66 -12.44
C ARG A 418 -5.16 20.05 -11.26
N ALA A 419 -5.14 18.72 -11.16
CA ALA A 419 -4.40 18.00 -10.11
C ALA A 419 -2.89 18.28 -10.19
N ARG A 420 -2.30 18.25 -11.39
CA ARG A 420 -0.89 18.61 -11.62
C ARG A 420 -0.60 20.06 -11.21
N ALA A 421 -1.50 20.98 -11.55
CA ALA A 421 -1.34 22.39 -11.21
C ALA A 421 -1.35 22.62 -9.69
N GLU A 422 -2.23 21.93 -8.96
CA GLU A 422 -2.32 22.00 -7.50
C GLU A 422 -1.03 21.53 -6.82
N ARG A 423 -0.48 20.39 -7.23
CA ARG A 423 0.73 19.83 -6.59
C ARG A 423 2.06 20.39 -7.11
N ALA A 424 2.06 21.17 -8.18
CA ALA A 424 3.29 21.65 -8.81
C ALA A 424 4.21 22.39 -7.83
N GLY A 425 3.63 23.24 -6.97
CA GLY A 425 4.38 23.95 -5.94
C GLY A 425 5.06 23.02 -4.94
N ALA A 426 4.39 21.94 -4.51
CA ALA A 426 4.97 20.94 -3.63
C ALA A 426 6.12 20.17 -4.30
N LEU A 427 6.12 20.05 -5.62
CA LEU A 427 7.19 19.42 -6.41
C LEU A 427 8.34 20.39 -6.77
N GLY A 428 8.28 21.66 -6.33
CA GLY A 428 9.26 22.68 -6.71
C GLY A 428 9.16 23.10 -8.18
N ILE A 429 8.00 22.89 -8.81
CA ILE A 429 7.75 23.26 -10.22
C ILE A 429 6.98 24.59 -10.24
N GLY A 430 7.56 25.58 -10.94
CA GLY A 430 6.91 26.87 -11.15
C GLY A 430 5.67 26.78 -12.04
N ALA A 431 4.71 27.67 -11.79
CA ALA A 431 3.54 27.81 -12.66
C ALA A 431 3.96 28.27 -14.08
N GLY A 432 3.22 27.83 -15.10
CA GLY A 432 3.44 28.26 -16.48
C GLY A 432 3.24 27.15 -17.52
N PRO A 433 3.46 27.46 -18.81
CA PRO A 433 3.17 26.55 -19.92
C PRO A 433 4.03 25.27 -19.93
N GLY A 434 5.14 25.24 -19.18
CA GLY A 434 6.01 24.07 -19.04
C GLY A 434 5.62 23.10 -17.92
N LEU A 435 4.65 23.44 -17.06
CA LEU A 435 4.31 22.69 -15.84
C LEU A 435 3.96 21.23 -16.14
N ASP A 436 3.06 21.00 -17.09
CA ASP A 436 2.60 19.66 -17.47
C ASP A 436 3.76 18.76 -17.92
N ARG A 437 4.62 19.30 -18.79
CA ARG A 437 5.83 18.62 -19.27
C ARG A 437 6.80 18.33 -18.12
N ALA A 438 6.99 19.29 -17.20
CA ALA A 438 7.90 19.16 -16.07
C ALA A 438 7.46 18.04 -15.12
N VAL A 439 6.18 17.99 -14.75
CA VAL A 439 5.62 16.93 -13.89
C VAL A 439 5.80 15.56 -14.55
N ARG A 440 5.39 15.42 -15.82
CA ARG A 440 5.47 14.15 -16.58
C ARG A 440 6.89 13.64 -16.77
N ARG A 441 7.88 14.54 -16.83
CA ARG A 441 9.29 14.17 -16.99
C ARG A 441 9.85 13.50 -15.72
N ARG A 442 9.38 13.86 -14.53
CA ARG A 442 9.90 13.36 -13.25
C ARG A 442 9.86 11.83 -13.15
N GLY A 443 8.76 11.19 -13.53
CA GLY A 443 8.63 9.72 -13.52
C GLY A 443 9.57 8.98 -14.49
N ARG A 444 10.12 9.69 -15.48
CA ARG A 444 11.03 9.13 -16.49
C ARG A 444 12.49 9.49 -16.28
N ASP A 445 12.76 10.47 -15.41
CA ASP A 445 14.11 10.89 -15.10
C ASP A 445 14.75 9.87 -14.16
N TRP A 446 15.75 9.12 -14.63
CA TRP A 446 16.41 8.07 -13.84
C TRP A 446 17.17 8.61 -12.63
N ALA A 447 17.47 9.92 -12.61
CA ALA A 447 18.19 10.60 -11.55
C ALA A 447 17.21 11.25 -10.55
N GLU A 448 15.92 11.26 -10.87
CA GLU A 448 14.90 11.82 -10.01
C GLU A 448 14.68 10.89 -8.80
N VAL A 449 15.14 11.36 -7.65
CA VAL A 449 14.97 10.67 -6.37
C VAL A 449 13.53 10.77 -5.87
N ARG A 450 12.74 11.73 -6.37
CA ARG A 450 11.39 12.02 -5.93
C ARG A 450 10.46 12.28 -7.13
N PRO A 451 10.03 11.22 -7.84
CA PRO A 451 9.12 11.39 -8.98
C PRO A 451 7.80 12.04 -8.56
N GLU A 452 7.30 11.68 -7.38
CA GLU A 452 6.17 12.26 -6.67
C GLU A 452 6.37 12.14 -5.14
N TRP A 453 5.44 12.66 -4.34
CA TRP A 453 5.47 12.58 -2.87
C TRP A 453 4.83 11.30 -2.31
N GLY A 454 4.24 10.45 -3.16
CA GLY A 454 3.49 9.29 -2.70
C GLY A 454 2.37 9.72 -1.75
N LEU A 455 2.31 9.09 -0.59
CA LEU A 455 1.29 9.35 0.43
C LEU A 455 1.80 10.27 1.57
N ALA A 456 2.86 11.06 1.33
CA ALA A 456 3.30 12.05 2.31
C ALA A 456 2.15 13.02 2.66
N GLY A 457 2.01 13.36 3.94
CA GLY A 457 0.90 14.17 4.46
C GLY A 457 -0.39 13.41 4.81
N ASN A 458 -0.51 12.10 4.51
CA ASN A 458 -1.67 11.31 4.93
C ASN A 458 -1.90 11.38 6.45
N ALA A 459 -3.17 11.54 6.86
CA ALA A 459 -3.52 11.78 8.27
C ALA A 459 -4.89 11.24 8.70
N ALA A 460 -5.82 10.99 7.76
CA ALA A 460 -7.14 10.46 8.10
C ALA A 460 -7.67 9.43 7.11
N PHE A 461 -8.64 8.65 7.57
CA PHE A 461 -9.46 7.75 6.76
C PHE A 461 -10.93 8.07 7.04
N ILE A 462 -11.76 8.15 6.01
CA ILE A 462 -13.20 8.36 6.14
C ILE A 462 -13.95 7.25 5.42
N ALA A 463 -14.76 6.49 6.16
CA ALA A 463 -15.78 5.59 5.64
C ALA A 463 -17.16 6.24 5.80
N ALA A 464 -17.67 6.85 4.73
CA ALA A 464 -18.92 7.59 4.77
C ALA A 464 -19.53 7.73 3.36
N PRO A 465 -20.81 8.12 3.24
CA PRO A 465 -21.37 8.49 1.94
C PRO A 465 -20.60 9.66 1.33
N ARG A 466 -20.40 9.66 0.00
CA ARG A 466 -19.65 10.72 -0.71
C ARG A 466 -20.21 12.11 -0.40
N ALA A 467 -21.53 12.22 -0.20
CA ALA A 467 -22.21 13.47 0.13
C ALA A 467 -21.69 14.16 1.41
N LEU A 468 -21.09 13.43 2.36
CA LEU A 468 -20.56 14.03 3.60
C LEU A 468 -19.16 14.65 3.44
N THR A 469 -18.47 14.35 2.33
CA THR A 469 -17.10 14.82 2.03
C THR A 469 -17.02 15.67 0.76
N ARG A 470 -18.14 15.86 0.05
CA ARG A 470 -18.19 16.66 -1.18
C ARG A 470 -17.96 18.14 -0.85
N GLY A 471 -17.16 18.83 -1.67
CA GLY A 471 -16.80 20.24 -1.46
C GLY A 471 -15.90 20.52 -0.26
N VAL A 472 -15.45 19.49 0.47
CA VAL A 472 -14.52 19.64 1.60
C VAL A 472 -13.09 19.66 1.08
N ALA A 473 -12.30 20.65 1.51
CA ALA A 473 -10.86 20.66 1.26
C ALA A 473 -10.18 19.63 2.16
N LEU A 474 -9.75 18.52 1.57
CA LEU A 474 -9.07 17.41 2.26
C LEU A 474 -7.56 17.40 1.97
N ASP A 475 -7.09 18.30 1.11
CA ASP A 475 -5.68 18.58 0.79
C ASP A 475 -4.84 17.35 0.40
N GLY A 476 -5.47 16.30 -0.17
CA GLY A 476 -4.76 15.05 -0.47
C GLY A 476 -4.23 14.33 0.78
N ARG A 477 -4.87 14.51 1.94
CA ARG A 477 -4.43 13.94 3.23
C ARG A 477 -5.32 12.79 3.74
N VAL A 478 -6.43 12.51 3.05
CA VAL A 478 -7.50 11.67 3.57
C VAL A 478 -7.80 10.51 2.63
N PHE A 479 -7.72 9.28 3.16
CA PHE A 479 -8.20 8.10 2.46
C PHE A 479 -9.73 8.11 2.48
N LEU A 480 -10.36 7.93 1.32
CA LEU A 480 -11.81 8.07 1.18
C LEU A 480 -12.44 6.77 0.72
N HIS A 481 -13.27 6.16 1.57
CA HIS A 481 -14.07 4.98 1.26
C HIS A 481 -15.56 5.33 1.27
N SER A 482 -16.28 5.02 0.19
CA SER A 482 -17.73 5.16 0.13
C SER A 482 -18.39 4.08 0.97
N TYR A 483 -19.30 4.45 1.87
CA TYR A 483 -20.00 3.52 2.76
C TYR A 483 -21.34 4.09 3.23
N ASP A 484 -22.42 3.31 3.11
CA ASP A 484 -23.72 3.59 3.73
C ASP A 484 -24.12 2.47 4.70
N HIS A 485 -24.10 2.76 6.00
CA HIS A 485 -24.43 1.80 7.04
C HIS A 485 -25.87 1.29 6.98
N ARG A 486 -26.80 2.01 6.34
CA ARG A 486 -28.21 1.57 6.21
C ARG A 486 -28.36 0.41 5.23
N ALA A 487 -27.49 0.37 4.22
CA ALA A 487 -27.44 -0.72 3.25
C ALA A 487 -26.71 -1.96 3.82
N ASP A 488 -25.94 -1.78 4.90
CA ASP A 488 -25.11 -2.80 5.56
C ASP A 488 -25.82 -3.39 6.80
N ARG A 489 -26.94 -4.08 6.57
CA ARG A 489 -27.83 -4.53 7.66
C ARG A 489 -27.21 -5.53 8.62
N ASP A 490 -26.25 -6.32 8.16
CA ASP A 490 -25.54 -7.33 8.97
C ASP A 490 -24.18 -6.85 9.48
N GLY A 491 -23.76 -5.63 9.10
CA GLY A 491 -22.47 -5.06 9.48
C GLY A 491 -21.26 -5.68 8.77
N SER A 492 -21.47 -6.57 7.79
CA SER A 492 -20.38 -7.27 7.09
C SER A 492 -19.52 -6.33 6.27
N VAL A 493 -20.09 -5.26 5.70
CA VAL A 493 -19.33 -4.26 4.94
C VAL A 493 -18.50 -3.39 5.88
N LEU A 494 -19.06 -2.98 7.03
CA LEU A 494 -18.30 -2.27 8.06
C LEU A 494 -17.14 -3.11 8.56
N GLU A 495 -17.40 -4.39 8.86
CA GLU A 495 -16.40 -5.34 9.29
C GLU A 495 -15.28 -5.46 8.25
N LEU A 496 -15.60 -5.60 6.96
CA LEU A 496 -14.63 -5.60 5.87
C LEU A 496 -13.80 -4.31 5.83
N ILE A 497 -14.44 -3.13 5.92
CA ILE A 497 -13.77 -1.83 5.86
C ILE A 497 -12.77 -1.66 7.00
N LEU A 498 -13.18 -2.00 8.23
CA LEU A 498 -12.35 -1.83 9.42
C LEU A 498 -11.21 -2.85 9.50
N THR A 499 -11.41 -4.06 8.96
CA THR A 499 -10.41 -5.15 9.04
C THR A 499 -9.47 -5.22 7.84
N ALA A 500 -9.74 -4.52 6.74
CA ALA A 500 -8.85 -4.47 5.58
C ALA A 500 -8.44 -3.04 5.18
N PRO A 501 -9.28 -2.21 4.55
CA PRO A 501 -8.91 -0.84 4.18
C PRO A 501 -8.33 0.02 5.31
N VAL A 502 -8.91 0.00 6.51
CA VAL A 502 -8.40 0.78 7.65
C VAL A 502 -7.05 0.27 8.13
N ILE A 503 -6.85 -1.05 8.18
CA ILE A 503 -5.56 -1.65 8.54
C ILE A 503 -4.48 -1.25 7.51
N VAL A 504 -4.78 -1.35 6.21
CA VAL A 504 -3.86 -0.94 5.14
C VAL A 504 -3.52 0.55 5.25
N ALA A 505 -4.51 1.42 5.46
CA ALA A 505 -4.28 2.85 5.66
C ALA A 505 -3.44 3.15 6.91
N SER A 506 -3.66 2.40 8.00
CA SER A 506 -2.87 2.51 9.23
C SER A 506 -1.42 2.10 9.00
N TRP A 507 -1.15 1.00 8.29
CA TRP A 507 0.21 0.57 7.98
C TRP A 507 0.94 1.58 7.11
N ILE A 508 0.27 2.14 6.09
CA ILE A 508 0.84 3.21 5.28
C ILE A 508 1.14 4.42 6.16
N ASN A 509 0.18 4.88 6.97
CA ASN A 509 0.37 6.01 7.87
C ASN A 509 1.56 5.81 8.82
N LEU A 510 1.65 4.65 9.47
CA LEU A 510 2.75 4.32 10.39
C LEU A 510 4.10 4.20 9.68
N GLN A 511 4.13 3.75 8.42
CA GLN A 511 5.36 3.72 7.62
C GLN A 511 5.89 5.14 7.38
N TYR A 512 5.02 6.08 6.99
CA TYR A 512 5.40 7.48 6.80
C TYR A 512 5.73 8.16 8.13
N TYR A 513 4.95 7.90 9.19
CA TYR A 513 5.19 8.38 10.55
C TYR A 513 6.58 7.98 11.02
N GLY A 514 6.88 6.67 11.04
CA GLY A 514 8.16 6.12 11.47
C GLY A 514 9.33 6.68 10.66
N SER A 515 9.18 6.71 9.33
CA SER A 515 10.20 7.25 8.43
C SER A 515 10.46 8.74 8.63
N THR A 516 9.51 9.48 9.22
CA THR A 516 9.64 10.91 9.49
C THR A 516 10.25 11.17 10.86
N VAL A 517 9.77 10.49 11.90
CA VAL A 517 10.20 10.73 13.29
C VAL A 517 11.62 10.22 13.57
N ASP A 518 12.00 9.09 12.97
CA ASP A 518 13.34 8.52 13.09
C ASP A 518 13.71 7.76 11.81
N ASN A 519 14.15 8.50 10.78
CA ASN A 519 14.51 7.89 9.50
C ASN A 519 15.73 6.95 9.61
N ALA A 520 16.59 7.14 10.62
CA ALA A 520 17.80 6.34 10.78
C ALA A 520 17.48 4.92 11.23
N VAL A 521 16.43 4.75 12.06
CA VAL A 521 16.00 3.45 12.60
C VAL A 521 14.77 2.90 11.85
N LEU A 522 13.77 3.74 11.59
CA LEU A 522 12.46 3.34 11.05
C LEU A 522 12.26 3.72 9.59
N GLY A 523 13.29 4.27 8.94
CA GLY A 523 13.25 4.72 7.56
C GLY A 523 14.33 4.10 6.68
N GLY A 524 14.21 4.43 5.40
CA GLY A 524 15.07 3.95 4.33
C GLY A 524 16.48 4.55 4.37
N GLY A 525 16.73 5.59 5.16
CA GLY A 525 17.94 6.40 5.05
C GLY A 525 17.95 7.23 3.75
N ASP A 526 19.16 7.62 3.32
CA ASP A 526 19.34 8.40 2.10
C ASP A 526 19.24 7.50 0.85
N LYS A 527 18.24 7.78 -0.01
CA LYS A 527 18.01 7.07 -1.28
C LYS A 527 19.22 7.08 -2.21
N VAL A 528 20.03 8.13 -2.20
CA VAL A 528 21.21 8.26 -3.09
C VAL A 528 22.29 7.22 -2.75
N LEU A 529 22.26 6.69 -1.53
CA LEU A 529 23.23 5.70 -1.03
C LEU A 529 22.71 4.26 -1.08
N HIS A 530 21.53 4.03 -1.67
CA HIS A 530 20.88 2.71 -1.68
C HIS A 530 21.58 1.73 -2.61
N ASN A 531 21.88 0.55 -2.07
CA ASN A 531 22.25 -0.64 -2.84
C ASN A 531 21.16 -1.70 -2.67
N VAL A 532 20.65 -2.22 -3.79
CA VAL A 532 19.66 -3.31 -3.78
C VAL A 532 20.36 -4.62 -3.44
N THR A 533 19.95 -5.26 -2.34
CA THR A 533 20.56 -6.50 -1.82
C THR A 533 19.61 -7.67 -1.96
N GLY A 534 20.09 -8.75 -2.59
CA GLY A 534 19.37 -10.02 -2.69
C GLY A 534 18.04 -9.97 -3.47
N ARG A 535 17.70 -8.83 -4.09
CA ARG A 535 16.33 -8.52 -4.59
C ARG A 535 15.25 -8.59 -3.50
N ILE A 536 15.66 -8.47 -2.24
CA ILE A 536 14.79 -8.52 -1.05
C ILE A 536 14.53 -7.10 -0.55
N GLY A 537 15.55 -6.25 -0.53
CA GLY A 537 15.45 -4.87 -0.04
C GLY A 537 16.66 -4.02 -0.39
N VAL A 538 16.86 -2.94 0.35
CA VAL A 538 17.98 -2.01 0.17
C VAL A 538 18.84 -1.92 1.44
N VAL A 539 20.14 -1.69 1.25
CA VAL A 539 21.08 -1.28 2.30
C VAL A 539 21.63 0.11 1.96
N VAL A 540 22.20 0.80 2.94
CA VAL A 540 22.84 2.11 2.75
C VAL A 540 24.36 1.94 2.74
N GLY A 541 25.01 2.36 1.66
CA GLY A 541 26.47 2.25 1.51
C GLY A 541 26.93 0.79 1.30
N ASN A 542 28.06 0.42 1.90
CA ASN A 542 28.76 -0.84 1.58
C ASN A 542 28.27 -2.08 2.35
N GLY A 543 27.23 -1.95 3.19
CA GLY A 543 26.69 -3.07 3.97
C GLY A 543 25.77 -2.62 5.10
N GLY A 544 25.56 -3.53 6.05
CA GLY A 544 24.71 -3.29 7.23
C GLY A 544 23.36 -3.99 7.14
N ASP A 545 22.42 -3.53 7.95
CA ASP A 545 21.05 -4.02 7.99
C ASP A 545 20.28 -3.64 6.71
N LEU A 546 19.25 -4.42 6.40
CA LEU A 546 18.22 -3.98 5.45
C LEU A 546 17.55 -2.73 6.01
N ARG A 547 17.25 -1.75 5.17
CA ARG A 547 16.56 -0.53 5.62
C ARG A 547 15.05 -0.72 5.54
N PRO A 548 14.32 -0.62 6.68
CA PRO A 548 12.86 -0.63 6.66
C PRO A 548 12.32 0.73 6.17
N GLY A 549 11.00 0.85 6.01
CA GLY A 549 10.36 2.15 5.79
C GLY A 549 10.73 2.85 4.47
N LEU A 550 10.62 4.18 4.48
CA LEU A 550 10.75 5.04 3.30
C LEU A 550 12.02 5.90 3.38
N PRO A 551 12.67 6.18 2.24
CA PRO A 551 13.85 7.03 2.23
C PRO A 551 13.53 8.45 2.66
N PHE A 552 14.54 9.16 3.16
CA PHE A 552 14.42 10.56 3.59
C PHE A 552 13.78 11.46 2.50
N GLN A 553 14.12 11.21 1.23
CA GLN A 553 13.57 11.95 0.09
C GLN A 553 12.06 11.75 -0.14
N SER A 554 11.44 10.73 0.45
CA SER A 554 9.98 10.53 0.41
C SER A 554 9.22 11.36 1.45
N VAL A 555 9.90 11.81 2.51
CA VAL A 555 9.26 12.49 3.65
C VAL A 555 9.78 13.91 3.88
N HIS A 556 10.88 14.30 3.23
CA HIS A 556 11.55 15.59 3.44
C HIS A 556 12.04 16.17 2.12
N ASP A 557 11.92 17.49 1.92
CA ASP A 557 12.35 18.17 0.69
C ASP A 557 13.80 18.67 0.69
N GLY A 558 14.43 18.69 1.86
CA GLY A 558 15.77 19.20 2.12
C GLY A 558 15.76 20.41 3.07
N VAL A 559 14.60 21.05 3.22
CA VAL A 559 14.36 22.20 4.10
C VAL A 559 13.29 21.90 5.15
N ARG A 560 12.21 21.22 4.75
CA ARG A 560 11.08 20.89 5.60
C ARG A 560 10.61 19.45 5.42
N VAL A 561 9.98 18.96 6.47
CA VAL A 561 9.22 17.72 6.46
C VAL A 561 7.95 17.93 5.62
N MET A 562 7.67 16.97 4.73
CA MET A 562 6.48 16.94 3.88
C MET A 562 5.38 16.04 4.44
N HIS A 563 5.73 15.07 5.29
CA HIS A 563 4.75 14.27 6.02
C HIS A 563 4.68 14.74 7.47
N GLU A 564 3.61 15.45 7.84
CA GLU A 564 3.33 15.73 9.26
C GLU A 564 3.03 14.40 9.98
N PRO A 565 3.85 13.97 10.96
CA PRO A 565 3.74 12.64 11.56
C PRO A 565 2.57 12.60 12.55
N LEU A 566 1.35 12.47 12.03
CA LEU A 566 0.12 12.29 12.81
C LEU A 566 -0.33 10.83 12.72
N ARG A 567 -0.78 10.26 13.85
CA ARG A 567 -1.41 8.94 13.83
C ARG A 567 -2.79 9.02 13.16
N LEU A 568 -3.09 8.02 12.34
CA LEU A 568 -4.28 7.98 11.50
C LEU A 568 -5.56 8.24 12.30
N SER A 569 -6.36 9.22 11.87
CA SER A 569 -7.69 9.48 12.41
C SER A 569 -8.77 8.87 11.52
N VAL A 570 -9.48 7.88 12.02
CA VAL A 570 -10.50 7.11 11.30
C VAL A 570 -11.89 7.61 11.67
N PHE A 571 -12.63 8.14 10.69
CA PHE A 571 -14.00 8.61 10.85
C PHE A 571 -14.96 7.67 10.11
N VAL A 572 -15.95 7.14 10.83
CA VAL A 572 -16.87 6.14 10.30
C VAL A 572 -18.31 6.63 10.48
N ALA A 573 -19.06 6.74 9.39
CA ALA A 573 -20.50 7.04 9.41
C ALA A 573 -21.31 5.77 9.73
N ALA A 574 -21.22 5.32 10.98
CA ALA A 574 -21.92 4.17 11.51
C ALA A 574 -22.27 4.36 13.00
N PRO A 575 -23.32 3.68 13.50
CA PRO A 575 -23.59 3.63 14.94
C PRO A 575 -22.43 3.04 15.74
N VAL A 576 -22.15 3.61 16.91
CA VAL A 576 -21.13 3.14 17.86
C VAL A 576 -21.24 1.64 18.12
N ALA A 577 -22.46 1.14 18.33
CA ALA A 577 -22.71 -0.29 18.60
C ALA A 577 -22.26 -1.21 17.45
N ALA A 578 -22.36 -0.75 16.19
CA ALA A 578 -21.89 -1.53 15.04
C ALA A 578 -20.36 -1.56 14.98
N ILE A 579 -19.70 -0.43 15.29
CA ILE A 579 -18.24 -0.34 15.38
C ILE A 579 -17.72 -1.24 16.51
N ASP A 580 -18.33 -1.18 17.70
CA ASP A 580 -17.96 -2.02 18.85
C ASP A 580 -18.11 -3.51 18.55
N ALA A 581 -19.17 -3.91 17.84
CA ALA A 581 -19.37 -5.30 17.44
C ALA A 581 -18.23 -5.81 16.55
N VAL A 582 -17.63 -4.96 15.71
CA VAL A 582 -16.45 -5.32 14.92
C VAL A 582 -15.20 -5.36 15.81
N LEU A 583 -14.97 -4.34 16.64
CA LEU A 583 -13.79 -4.32 17.54
C LEU A 583 -13.76 -5.52 18.48
N ALA A 584 -14.91 -5.95 19.01
CA ALA A 584 -15.02 -7.10 19.90
C ALA A 584 -14.70 -8.44 19.21
N LYS A 585 -14.83 -8.53 17.88
CA LYS A 585 -14.49 -9.73 17.10
C LYS A 585 -13.01 -9.81 16.72
N HIS A 586 -12.31 -8.67 16.66
CA HIS A 586 -11.00 -8.56 16.02
C HIS A 586 -9.96 -7.95 16.97
N ASP A 587 -9.33 -8.80 17.79
CA ASP A 587 -8.34 -8.38 18.80
C ASP A 587 -7.19 -7.54 18.23
N GLY A 588 -6.70 -7.87 17.05
CA GLY A 588 -5.62 -7.11 16.39
C GLY A 588 -6.04 -5.68 16.03
N LEU A 589 -7.25 -5.51 15.48
CA LEU A 589 -7.82 -4.20 15.19
C LEU A 589 -8.09 -3.41 16.48
N ARG A 590 -8.67 -4.08 17.48
CA ARG A 590 -8.93 -3.48 18.79
C ARG A 590 -7.64 -3.04 19.45
N ALA A 591 -6.56 -3.83 19.38
CA ALA A 591 -5.26 -3.46 19.93
C ALA A 591 -4.65 -2.22 19.25
N LEU A 592 -4.89 -2.00 17.96
CA LEU A 592 -4.47 -0.75 17.29
C LEU A 592 -5.18 0.47 17.90
N ALA A 593 -6.47 0.36 18.19
CA ALA A 593 -7.26 1.44 18.79
C ALA A 593 -6.97 1.62 20.30
N ASP A 594 -6.93 0.52 21.07
CA ASP A 594 -6.71 0.52 22.52
C ASP A 594 -5.32 1.07 22.88
N ASN A 595 -4.30 0.78 22.06
CA ASN A 595 -2.94 1.29 22.27
C ASN A 595 -2.70 2.65 21.60
N GLY A 596 -3.72 3.27 21.00
CA GLY A 596 -3.62 4.58 20.39
C GLY A 596 -2.67 4.64 19.19
N TRP A 597 -2.53 3.55 18.41
CA TRP A 597 -1.83 3.56 17.12
C TRP A 597 -2.67 4.19 16.00
N LEU A 598 -3.98 4.34 16.24
CA LEU A 598 -4.91 5.15 15.46
C LEU A 598 -5.97 5.76 16.38
N HIS A 599 -6.66 6.79 15.90
CA HIS A 599 -7.83 7.38 16.55
C HIS A 599 -9.10 6.96 15.82
N LEU A 600 -10.18 6.68 16.54
CA LEU A 600 -11.45 6.25 15.96
C LEU A 600 -12.61 7.16 16.38
N PHE A 601 -13.40 7.59 15.39
CA PHE A 601 -14.51 8.52 15.53
C PHE A 601 -15.76 7.99 14.84
N ALA A 602 -16.91 8.11 15.51
CA ALA A 602 -18.21 7.84 14.91
C ALA A 602 -18.82 9.14 14.39
N LEU A 603 -19.30 9.11 13.15
CA LEU A 603 -20.07 10.18 12.52
C LEU A 603 -21.56 9.81 12.55
N ASP A 604 -22.42 10.81 12.76
CA ASP A 604 -23.84 10.67 12.49
C ASP A 604 -24.16 10.84 11.00
N ASP A 605 -25.45 10.76 10.68
CA ASP A 605 -25.97 10.93 9.33
C ASP A 605 -25.75 12.32 8.74
N ALA A 606 -25.68 13.34 9.58
CA ALA A 606 -25.38 14.71 9.16
C ALA A 606 -23.88 14.91 8.93
N GLY A 607 -23.03 13.95 9.30
CA GLY A 607 -21.58 14.05 9.23
C GLY A 607 -20.93 14.72 10.44
N ALA A 608 -21.68 14.91 11.52
CA ALA A 608 -21.14 15.43 12.78
C ALA A 608 -20.44 14.30 13.56
N VAL A 609 -19.32 14.62 14.20
CA VAL A 609 -18.60 13.68 15.07
C VAL A 609 -19.35 13.55 16.39
N VAL A 610 -19.97 12.40 16.61
CA VAL A 610 -20.78 12.15 17.81
C VAL A 610 -20.04 11.43 18.92
N ALA A 611 -18.98 10.69 18.59
CA ALA A 611 -18.19 9.95 19.59
C ALA A 611 -16.72 9.78 19.19
N ARG A 612 -15.82 9.73 20.19
CA ARG A 612 -14.40 9.36 20.07
C ARG A 612 -14.11 8.13 20.93
N TYR A 613 -13.43 7.14 20.36
CA TYR A 613 -13.00 5.95 21.10
C TYR A 613 -11.88 6.29 22.11
N ARG A 614 -11.97 5.74 23.32
CA ARG A 614 -11.03 5.97 24.44
C ARG A 614 -10.37 4.70 24.97
N GLY A 615 -10.52 3.58 24.28
CA GLY A 615 -9.98 2.29 24.70
C GLY A 615 -11.00 1.45 25.46
N GLY A 616 -10.84 0.12 25.43
CA GLY A 616 -11.65 -0.80 26.20
C GLY A 616 -13.15 -0.76 25.87
N LEU A 617 -13.51 -0.51 24.62
CA LEU A 617 -14.91 -0.33 24.16
C LEU A 617 -15.63 0.86 24.82
N ALA A 618 -14.87 1.85 25.32
CA ALA A 618 -15.41 3.09 25.87
C ALA A 618 -15.33 4.24 24.87
N TRP A 619 -16.35 5.09 24.87
CA TRP A 619 -16.50 6.22 23.96
C TRP A 619 -16.78 7.53 24.72
N GLU A 620 -16.10 8.60 24.32
CA GLU A 620 -16.39 9.97 24.73
C GLU A 620 -17.39 10.60 23.75
N ALA A 621 -18.51 11.12 24.26
CA ALA A 621 -19.51 11.80 23.45
C ALA A 621 -19.08 13.23 23.06
N ARG A 622 -19.37 13.64 21.82
CA ARG A 622 -19.16 15.00 21.29
C ARG A 622 -17.76 15.57 21.63
N PRO A 623 -16.68 14.92 21.17
CA PRO A 623 -15.30 15.25 21.55
C PRO A 623 -14.83 16.65 21.10
N PHE A 624 -15.60 17.35 20.26
CA PHE A 624 -15.25 18.66 19.71
C PHE A 624 -16.20 19.80 20.08
N GLY A 625 -17.16 19.56 20.99
CA GLY A 625 -18.17 20.53 21.43
C GLY A 625 -19.42 20.48 20.58
#